data_AF-A0A7K4F5I5-F1
#
_entry.id   AF-A0A7K4F5I5-F1
#
_cell.length_a   1.000
_cell.length_b   1.000
_cell.length_c   1.000
_cell.angle_alpha   90.00
_cell.angle_beta   90.00
_cell.angle_gamma   90.00
#
_symmetry.space_group_name_H-M   'P 1'
#
loop_
_entity.id
_entity.type
_entity.pdbx_description
1 polymer ?
#
loop_
_entity_poly.entity_id
_entity_poly.type
_entity_poly.pdbx_seq_one_letter_code
_entity_poly.pdbx_strand_id
1 'polypeptide(L)'
;GLTLMNQIRKMVSLQIPVEELDQLRKQVRIELGLEPSSKEKIIYIAPNLVDCVGVGPQKCMQVRYDENSSWQNFYDSIKGFDFVEEKSYKISVKVTDVKNPPADASSKKYELVEILDQKSYAKHIPYKNLCAPGFTSLGEICVLNDRCGPGAYPGKTCVMDGDIQPYLRPLQQGNAGIAATDVVCAEGLSLIFKSNDGSPACVSDQAKMKLKERGWQTGMPILACTLEYAPICGVDGKTYGNKCMIDSNHIATKHVGECTAMIKDTKGVFENTLEYATHSPVIDEQKGYFVTEIADGVYWLVGSGYQTMFLTTGEGVVVVDAPKPIGEKYLDAINEVTAEPITHMIYSHHHQDHTGAAGEIFPEDITYIAHKDAADLLVTDNDPARPMPNLILEGDFNALEVGDKTIEFHNIGDFHSKGNWLILLPQHKIGMLVDLFRPAESPYRAFGVTPDIELYLTSHDVLMTFDFDVLLTGHTNLLATKDHIATNKEFTQSVMDNAKTALDSGEEDPFEICTITTIQQWEGKLGNLDVFMVDHCNAMITYLESQ
;
A
#
# COMPACT_ATOMS: atom_id res chain seq x y z
N GLY A 1 -19.77 -50.91 7.49
CA GLY A 1 -19.36 -51.84 6.39
C GLY A 1 -20.54 -52.66 5.88
N LEU A 2 -20.71 -53.90 6.35
CA LEU A 2 -21.80 -54.79 5.90
C LEU A 2 -23.21 -54.27 6.21
N THR A 3 -23.40 -53.65 7.37
CA THR A 3 -24.69 -53.07 7.81
C THR A 3 -25.14 -51.94 6.89
N LEU A 4 -24.23 -51.02 6.59
CA LEU A 4 -24.44 -49.89 5.67
C LEU A 4 -24.75 -50.35 4.24
N MET A 5 -24.02 -51.36 3.73
CA MET A 5 -24.30 -51.96 2.42
C MET A 5 -25.70 -52.59 2.35
N ASN A 6 -26.15 -53.23 3.43
CA ASN A 6 -27.51 -53.79 3.50
C ASN A 6 -28.59 -52.69 3.58
N GLN A 7 -28.33 -51.57 4.25
CA GLN A 7 -29.24 -50.43 4.30
C GLN A 7 -29.35 -49.73 2.94
N ILE A 8 -28.23 -49.50 2.25
CA ILE A 8 -28.20 -48.93 0.89
C ILE A 8 -28.97 -49.85 -0.07
N ARG A 9 -28.78 -51.17 0.02
CA ARG A 9 -29.51 -52.14 -0.81
C ARG A 9 -31.02 -52.13 -0.56
N LYS A 10 -31.45 -51.91 0.70
CA LYS A 10 -32.86 -51.73 1.06
C LYS A 10 -33.44 -50.45 0.44
N MET A 11 -32.70 -49.34 0.40
CA MET A 11 -33.17 -48.08 -0.20
C MET A 11 -33.52 -48.17 -1.69
N VAL A 12 -32.95 -49.13 -2.42
CA VAL A 12 -33.20 -49.35 -3.86
C VAL A 12 -34.36 -50.34 -4.09
N SER A 13 -34.96 -50.88 -3.02
CA SER A 13 -36.09 -51.81 -3.12
C SER A 13 -37.41 -51.07 -3.41
N LEU A 14 -38.14 -51.51 -4.44
CA LEU A 14 -39.40 -50.91 -4.92
C LEU A 14 -40.61 -51.10 -3.98
N GLN A 15 -40.43 -51.68 -2.78
CA GLN A 15 -41.51 -52.06 -1.86
C GLN A 15 -41.49 -51.33 -0.51
N ILE A 16 -40.65 -50.31 -0.32
CA ILE A 16 -40.56 -49.57 0.95
C ILE A 16 -41.49 -48.34 0.92
N PRO A 17 -42.36 -48.13 1.94
CA PRO A 17 -43.15 -46.91 2.11
C PRO A 17 -42.27 -45.65 2.17
N VAL A 18 -42.77 -44.51 1.66
CA VAL A 18 -41.98 -43.28 1.54
C VAL A 18 -41.47 -42.77 2.89
N GLU A 19 -42.27 -42.82 3.97
CA GLU A 19 -41.81 -42.38 5.29
C GLU A 19 -40.67 -43.26 5.83
N GLU A 20 -40.71 -44.57 5.57
CA GLU A 20 -39.70 -45.51 6.03
C GLU A 20 -38.41 -45.39 5.19
N LEU A 21 -38.54 -45.08 3.90
CA LEU A 21 -37.43 -44.77 3.02
C LEU A 21 -36.72 -43.46 3.42
N ASP A 22 -37.47 -42.43 3.82
CA ASP A 22 -36.90 -41.16 4.27
C ASP A 22 -36.20 -41.30 5.62
N GLN A 23 -36.74 -42.10 6.55
CA GLN A 23 -36.04 -42.45 7.79
C GLN A 23 -34.74 -43.23 7.52
N LEU A 24 -34.77 -44.19 6.60
CA LEU A 24 -33.59 -44.99 6.24
C LEU A 24 -32.51 -44.14 5.55
N ARG A 25 -32.92 -43.21 4.66
CA ARG A 25 -32.00 -42.23 4.03
C ARG A 25 -31.34 -41.34 5.05
N LYS A 26 -32.11 -40.82 6.02
CA LYS A 26 -31.58 -40.01 7.11
C LYS A 26 -30.58 -40.80 7.96
N GLN A 27 -30.89 -42.06 8.26
CA GLN A 27 -30.02 -42.93 9.04
C GLN A 27 -28.71 -43.27 8.31
N VAL A 28 -28.78 -43.56 7.00
CA VAL A 28 -27.59 -43.80 6.16
C VAL A 28 -26.72 -42.55 6.04
N ARG A 29 -27.32 -41.35 5.95
CA ARG A 29 -26.57 -40.08 5.97
C ARG A 29 -25.84 -39.85 7.29
N ILE A 30 -26.47 -40.20 8.42
CA ILE A 30 -25.83 -40.15 9.74
C ILE A 30 -24.66 -41.15 9.84
N GLU A 31 -24.85 -42.40 9.38
CA GLU A 31 -23.79 -43.42 9.40
C GLU A 31 -22.61 -43.09 8.46
N LEU A 32 -22.85 -42.28 7.43
CA LEU A 32 -21.82 -41.77 6.51
C LEU A 32 -21.17 -40.46 6.98
N GLY A 33 -21.57 -39.90 8.12
CA GLY A 33 -21.07 -38.61 8.62
C GLY A 33 -21.55 -37.40 7.82
N LEU A 34 -22.56 -37.56 6.95
CA LEU A 34 -23.11 -36.50 6.10
C LEU A 34 -24.17 -35.66 6.82
N GLU A 35 -24.74 -36.17 7.91
CA GLU A 35 -25.63 -35.44 8.81
C GLU A 35 -25.31 -35.82 10.27
N PRO A 36 -25.30 -34.87 11.23
CA PRO A 36 -25.03 -35.18 12.64
C PRO A 36 -26.16 -36.02 13.26
N SER A 37 -25.81 -36.89 14.22
CA SER A 37 -26.80 -37.72 14.92
C SER A 37 -27.77 -36.85 15.74
N SER A 38 -28.97 -37.34 16.07
CA SER A 38 -29.96 -36.56 16.86
C SER A 38 -29.51 -36.16 18.28
N LYS A 39 -28.35 -36.65 18.73
CA LYS A 39 -27.70 -36.29 20.01
C LYS A 39 -26.56 -35.29 19.86
N GLU A 40 -26.16 -34.99 18.62
CA GLU A 40 -25.15 -34.00 18.30
C GLU A 40 -25.80 -32.67 17.97
N LYS A 41 -25.15 -31.59 18.38
CA LYS A 41 -25.56 -30.22 18.11
C LYS A 41 -24.42 -29.48 17.46
N ILE A 42 -24.76 -28.65 16.48
CA ILE A 42 -23.81 -27.72 15.89
C ILE A 42 -23.75 -26.47 16.77
N ILE A 43 -22.54 -26.04 17.08
CA ILE A 43 -22.26 -24.80 17.79
C ILE A 43 -21.30 -23.98 16.93
N TYR A 44 -21.63 -22.71 16.74
CA TYR A 44 -20.71 -21.73 16.18
C TYR A 44 -20.10 -20.94 17.34
N ILE A 45 -18.78 -20.77 17.34
CA ILE A 45 -18.01 -20.10 18.40
C ILE A 45 -17.33 -18.87 17.80
N ALA A 46 -17.49 -17.72 18.46
CA ALA A 46 -16.92 -16.45 18.07
C ALA A 46 -15.39 -16.42 18.26
N PRO A 47 -14.65 -15.55 17.56
CA PRO A 47 -13.19 -15.51 17.61
C PRO A 47 -12.55 -14.91 18.87
N ASN A 48 -13.35 -14.30 19.75
CA ASN A 48 -12.85 -13.61 20.94
C ASN A 48 -13.63 -14.05 22.18
N LEU A 49 -12.95 -14.03 23.33
CA LEU A 49 -13.61 -14.18 24.63
C LEU A 49 -14.17 -12.83 25.08
N VAL A 50 -15.34 -12.84 25.70
CA VAL A 50 -15.98 -11.62 26.25
C VAL A 50 -16.00 -11.66 27.76
N ASP A 51 -15.92 -10.48 28.39
CA ASP A 51 -16.17 -10.36 29.82
C ASP A 51 -17.63 -10.75 30.12
N CYS A 52 -17.80 -11.66 31.05
CA CYS A 52 -19.09 -12.20 31.44
C CYS A 52 -19.12 -12.49 32.94
N VAL A 53 -20.32 -12.62 33.50
CA VAL A 53 -20.50 -13.00 34.90
C VAL A 53 -21.36 -14.26 34.95
N GLY A 54 -20.73 -15.37 35.37
CA GLY A 54 -21.42 -16.63 35.66
C GLY A 54 -21.60 -16.77 37.17
N VAL A 55 -20.85 -17.70 37.78
CA VAL A 55 -20.71 -17.81 39.24
C VAL A 55 -19.82 -16.67 39.81
N GLY A 56 -19.04 -16.02 38.94
CA GLY A 56 -18.26 -14.80 39.20
C GLY A 56 -17.80 -14.15 37.87
N PRO A 57 -17.08 -13.01 37.93
CA PRO A 57 -16.48 -12.40 36.75
C PRO A 57 -15.46 -13.33 36.09
N GLN A 58 -15.60 -13.56 34.79
CA GLN A 58 -14.72 -14.42 34.01
C GLN A 58 -14.75 -14.04 32.52
N LYS A 59 -13.93 -14.71 31.71
CA LYS A 59 -13.99 -14.64 30.25
C LYS A 59 -14.82 -15.81 29.71
N CYS A 60 -15.85 -15.53 28.90
CA CYS A 60 -16.71 -16.54 28.28
C CYS A 60 -16.49 -16.59 26.77
N MET A 61 -16.67 -17.78 26.19
CA MET A 61 -16.87 -17.91 24.75
C MET A 61 -18.25 -17.33 24.39
N GLN A 62 -18.38 -16.74 23.20
CA GLN A 62 -19.71 -16.48 22.62
C GLN A 62 -20.07 -17.57 21.64
N VAL A 63 -21.29 -18.08 21.75
CA VAL A 63 -21.81 -19.16 20.91
C VAL A 63 -23.16 -18.82 20.31
N ARG A 64 -23.47 -19.44 19.16
CA ARG A 64 -24.80 -19.49 18.58
C ARG A 64 -25.08 -20.89 18.05
N TYR A 65 -26.35 -21.27 17.99
CA TYR A 65 -26.79 -22.61 17.56
C TYR A 65 -27.37 -22.63 16.14
N ASP A 66 -27.62 -21.44 15.58
CA ASP A 66 -28.05 -21.22 14.20
C ASP A 66 -27.27 -20.02 13.62
N GLU A 67 -26.93 -20.06 12.34
CA GLU A 67 -26.13 -19.02 11.67
C GLU A 67 -26.80 -17.64 11.64
N ASN A 68 -28.13 -17.58 11.81
CA ASN A 68 -28.89 -16.33 11.83
C ASN A 68 -29.32 -15.91 13.23
N SER A 69 -28.96 -16.68 14.26
CA SER A 69 -29.30 -16.37 15.65
C SER A 69 -28.27 -15.44 16.30
N SER A 70 -28.74 -14.63 17.25
CA SER A 70 -27.88 -13.76 18.06
C SER A 70 -26.91 -14.58 18.92
N TRP A 71 -25.71 -14.05 19.10
CA TRP A 71 -24.68 -14.63 19.97
C TRP A 71 -25.11 -14.61 21.44
N GLN A 72 -24.70 -15.66 22.16
CA GLN A 72 -25.00 -15.86 23.58
C GLN A 72 -23.72 -16.22 24.32
N ASN A 73 -23.59 -15.76 25.56
CA ASN A 73 -22.46 -16.14 26.40
C ASN A 73 -22.57 -17.64 26.75
N PHE A 74 -21.46 -18.35 26.55
CA PHE A 74 -21.31 -19.75 26.92
C PHE A 74 -20.45 -19.84 28.18
N TYR A 75 -21.11 -20.22 29.27
CA TYR A 75 -20.53 -20.25 30.61
C TYR A 75 -19.87 -21.60 30.96
N ASP A 76 -20.07 -22.62 30.11
CA ASP A 76 -19.54 -23.97 30.30
C ASP A 76 -18.21 -24.17 29.57
N SER A 77 -17.61 -25.35 29.78
CA SER A 77 -16.49 -25.84 28.96
C SER A 77 -16.93 -26.97 28.04
N ILE A 78 -16.22 -27.12 26.92
CA ILE A 78 -16.44 -28.18 25.95
C ILE A 78 -15.25 -29.13 26.07
N LYS A 79 -15.49 -30.33 26.58
CA LYS A 79 -14.41 -31.31 26.80
C LYS A 79 -13.79 -31.70 25.46
N GLY A 80 -12.47 -31.58 25.36
CA GLY A 80 -11.70 -31.88 24.15
C GLY A 80 -11.63 -30.73 23.15
N PHE A 81 -12.11 -29.54 23.51
CA PHE A 81 -11.99 -28.33 22.70
C PHE A 81 -11.24 -27.25 23.47
N ASP A 82 -10.05 -26.91 23.00
CA ASP A 82 -9.24 -25.81 23.52
C ASP A 82 -9.41 -24.60 22.59
N PHE A 83 -9.99 -23.53 23.14
CA PHE A 83 -10.22 -22.30 22.40
C PHE A 83 -8.88 -21.60 22.13
N VAL A 84 -8.66 -21.20 20.87
CA VAL A 84 -7.55 -20.32 20.50
C VAL A 84 -8.16 -18.98 20.10
N GLU A 85 -7.67 -17.92 20.75
CA GLU A 85 -8.08 -16.55 20.45
C GLU A 85 -7.78 -16.21 18.99
N GLU A 86 -8.57 -15.30 18.41
CA GLU A 86 -8.51 -14.91 17.00
C GLU A 86 -8.94 -16.02 16.02
N LYS A 87 -9.64 -17.07 16.47
CA LYS A 87 -10.21 -18.11 15.60
C LYS A 87 -11.68 -18.34 15.87
N SER A 88 -12.48 -18.33 14.80
CA SER A 88 -13.88 -18.74 14.86
C SER A 88 -14.04 -20.20 14.48
N TYR A 89 -15.03 -20.86 15.07
CA TYR A 89 -15.22 -22.30 14.90
C TYR A 89 -16.67 -22.66 14.58
N LYS A 90 -16.88 -23.67 13.74
CA LYS A 90 -18.12 -24.44 13.64
C LYS A 90 -17.80 -25.84 14.12
N ILE A 91 -18.40 -26.26 15.23
CA ILE A 91 -18.10 -27.55 15.84
C ILE A 91 -19.37 -28.39 15.99
N SER A 92 -19.22 -29.71 15.88
CA SER A 92 -20.21 -30.67 16.31
C SER A 92 -19.89 -31.10 17.74
N VAL A 93 -20.86 -30.99 18.65
CA VAL A 93 -20.72 -31.42 20.03
C VAL A 93 -21.80 -32.41 20.41
N LYS A 94 -21.43 -33.37 21.24
CA LYS A 94 -22.38 -34.27 21.90
C LYS A 94 -22.83 -33.63 23.21
N VAL A 95 -24.13 -33.47 23.37
CA VAL A 95 -24.72 -32.87 24.57
C VAL A 95 -25.40 -33.93 25.41
N THR A 96 -25.08 -33.99 26.71
CA THR A 96 -25.67 -34.94 27.66
C THR A 96 -26.20 -34.22 28.89
N ASP A 97 -27.39 -34.61 29.36
CA ASP A 97 -27.96 -34.04 30.58
C ASP A 97 -27.31 -34.66 31.83
N VAL A 98 -26.97 -33.81 32.79
CA VAL A 98 -26.41 -34.21 34.09
C VAL A 98 -27.55 -34.38 35.09
N LYS A 99 -27.69 -35.57 35.67
CA LYS A 99 -28.65 -35.79 36.76
C LYS A 99 -28.08 -35.21 38.06
N ASN A 100 -28.87 -34.34 38.71
CA ASN A 100 -28.55 -33.66 39.97
C ASN A 100 -27.23 -32.85 39.91
N PRO A 101 -27.13 -31.83 39.04
CA PRO A 101 -25.96 -30.96 39.04
C PRO A 101 -25.87 -30.18 40.36
N PRO A 102 -24.65 -29.83 40.81
CA PRO A 102 -24.44 -28.80 41.84
C PRO A 102 -25.23 -27.52 41.53
N ALA A 103 -25.61 -26.75 42.56
CA ALA A 103 -26.49 -25.58 42.40
C ALA A 103 -25.91 -24.49 41.48
N ASP A 104 -24.59 -24.47 41.31
CA ASP A 104 -23.79 -23.52 40.54
C ASP A 104 -23.22 -24.11 39.24
N ALA A 105 -23.60 -25.34 38.87
CA ALA A 105 -23.11 -26.04 37.70
C ALA A 105 -24.22 -26.27 36.65
N SER A 106 -23.83 -26.31 35.38
CA SER A 106 -24.74 -26.56 34.28
C SER A 106 -25.43 -27.92 34.38
N SER A 107 -26.70 -27.97 33.96
CA SER A 107 -27.43 -29.22 33.78
C SER A 107 -26.99 -30.02 32.56
N LYS A 108 -25.99 -29.53 31.81
CA LYS A 108 -25.52 -30.13 30.55
C LYS A 108 -24.01 -30.32 30.55
N LYS A 109 -23.56 -31.37 29.85
CA LYS A 109 -22.15 -31.62 29.50
C LYS A 109 -21.98 -31.62 27.99
N TYR A 110 -20.93 -30.96 27.55
CA TYR A 110 -20.55 -30.80 26.14
C TYR A 110 -19.24 -31.53 25.89
N GLU A 111 -19.23 -32.47 24.94
CA GLU A 111 -18.02 -33.15 24.48
C GLU A 111 -17.83 -32.87 22.98
N LEU A 112 -16.63 -32.44 22.58
CA LEU A 112 -16.32 -32.23 21.17
C LEU A 112 -16.39 -33.56 20.43
N VAL A 113 -17.13 -33.57 19.32
CA VAL A 113 -17.11 -34.69 18.36
C VAL A 113 -16.14 -34.37 17.24
N GLU A 114 -16.31 -33.22 16.60
CA GLU A 114 -15.51 -32.80 15.45
C GLU A 114 -15.52 -31.27 15.29
N ILE A 115 -14.41 -30.71 14.80
CA ILE A 115 -14.36 -29.34 14.29
C ILE A 115 -14.72 -29.39 12.81
N LEU A 116 -15.89 -28.87 12.46
CA LEU A 116 -16.43 -28.90 11.10
C LEU A 116 -15.87 -27.77 10.22
N ASP A 117 -15.59 -26.62 10.81
CA ASP A 117 -14.96 -25.48 10.16
C ASP A 117 -14.15 -24.68 11.20
N GLN A 118 -13.03 -24.12 10.77
CA GLN A 118 -12.18 -23.25 11.58
C GLN A 118 -11.62 -22.15 10.70
N LYS A 119 -11.86 -20.90 11.07
CA LYS A 119 -11.35 -19.72 10.36
C LYS A 119 -10.52 -18.87 11.28
N SER A 120 -9.29 -18.55 10.87
CA SER A 120 -8.54 -17.46 11.48
C SER A 120 -9.29 -16.16 11.18
N TYR A 121 -9.64 -15.42 12.22
CA TYR A 121 -10.16 -14.07 12.03
C TYR A 121 -8.98 -13.21 11.61
N ALA A 122 -9.03 -12.67 10.40
CA ALA A 122 -8.01 -11.74 9.94
C ALA A 122 -7.92 -10.59 10.95
N LYS A 123 -6.70 -10.33 11.45
CA LYS A 123 -6.38 -9.04 12.06
C LYS A 123 -6.65 -8.01 10.98
N HIS A 124 -7.78 -7.32 11.07
CA HIS A 124 -8.01 -6.18 10.20
C HIS A 124 -7.50 -4.95 10.92
N ILE A 125 -6.64 -4.24 10.22
CA ILE A 125 -6.03 -3.00 10.69
C ILE A 125 -7.03 -1.87 10.34
N PRO A 126 -7.20 -0.85 11.18
CA PRO A 126 -7.99 0.30 10.82
C PRO A 126 -7.49 0.89 9.50
N TYR A 127 -8.38 1.04 8.51
CA TYR A 127 -8.05 1.75 7.28
C TYR A 127 -8.65 3.14 7.36
N LYS A 128 -7.80 4.17 7.40
CA LYS A 128 -8.18 5.58 7.65
C LYS A 128 -9.03 5.74 8.92
N ASN A 129 -8.63 5.10 10.04
CA ASN A 129 -9.34 5.04 11.32
C ASN A 129 -10.74 4.38 11.29
N LEU A 130 -11.11 3.74 10.18
CA LEU A 130 -12.36 3.00 10.06
C LEU A 130 -12.13 1.50 10.17
N CYS A 131 -13.12 0.80 10.72
CA CYS A 131 -13.11 -0.65 10.86
C CYS A 131 -14.30 -1.28 10.12
N ALA A 132 -14.28 -2.61 9.99
CA ALA A 132 -15.40 -3.34 9.41
C ALA A 132 -16.69 -3.12 10.23
N PRO A 133 -17.89 -3.32 9.65
CA PRO A 133 -19.14 -3.21 10.39
C PRO A 133 -19.11 -4.01 11.71
N GLY A 134 -19.37 -3.33 12.81
CA GLY A 134 -19.42 -3.93 14.15
C GLY A 134 -18.13 -3.77 14.96
N PHE A 135 -17.12 -3.12 14.39
CA PHE A 135 -15.84 -2.86 15.03
C PHE A 135 -15.57 -1.37 15.19
N THR A 136 -14.79 -1.01 16.20
CA THR A 136 -14.22 0.33 16.40
C THR A 136 -12.71 0.29 16.24
N SER A 137 -12.11 1.40 15.84
CA SER A 137 -10.65 1.58 15.93
C SER A 137 -10.23 1.84 17.38
N LEU A 138 -9.13 1.23 17.80
CA LEU A 138 -8.42 1.49 19.06
C LEU A 138 -6.92 1.69 18.74
N GLY A 139 -6.61 2.70 17.94
CA GLY A 139 -5.25 2.97 17.46
C GLY A 139 -4.91 2.12 16.24
N GLU A 140 -3.97 1.19 16.38
CA GLU A 140 -3.51 0.31 15.28
C GLU A 140 -4.38 -0.95 15.08
N ILE A 141 -5.45 -1.13 15.86
CA ILE A 141 -6.28 -2.35 15.84
C ILE A 141 -7.77 -2.03 15.78
N CYS A 142 -8.52 -2.91 15.12
CA CYS A 142 -9.97 -2.91 15.17
C CYS A 142 -10.49 -3.92 16.19
N VAL A 143 -11.31 -3.45 17.14
CA VAL A 143 -11.87 -4.28 18.22
C VAL A 143 -13.39 -4.20 18.26
N LEU A 144 -14.02 -5.27 18.73
CA LEU A 144 -15.44 -5.23 19.10
C LEU A 144 -15.58 -4.36 20.35
N ASN A 145 -16.32 -3.25 20.24
CA ASN A 145 -16.50 -2.31 21.34
C ASN A 145 -17.85 -2.54 22.02
N ASP A 146 -17.85 -2.72 23.33
CA ASP A 146 -19.04 -2.85 24.17
C ASP A 146 -19.88 -1.56 24.19
N ARG A 147 -19.27 -0.40 23.91
CA ARG A 147 -19.99 0.87 23.67
C ARG A 147 -20.85 0.88 22.42
N CYS A 148 -20.63 -0.03 21.47
CA CYS A 148 -21.53 -0.21 20.33
C CYS A 148 -22.89 -0.87 20.72
N GLY A 149 -23.09 -1.15 22.01
CA GLY A 149 -24.33 -1.67 22.59
C GLY A 149 -24.27 -3.17 22.92
N PRO A 150 -25.22 -3.69 23.73
CA PRO A 150 -25.25 -5.10 24.08
C PRO A 150 -25.37 -5.97 22.83
N GLY A 151 -24.45 -6.95 22.69
CA GLY A 151 -24.44 -7.85 21.54
C GLY A 151 -24.00 -7.18 20.23
N ALA A 152 -22.99 -6.29 20.27
CA ALA A 152 -22.25 -5.93 19.07
C ALA A 152 -21.45 -7.14 18.59
N TYR A 153 -21.67 -7.55 17.34
CA TYR A 153 -20.97 -8.65 16.68
C TYR A 153 -20.65 -8.24 15.24
N PRO A 154 -19.69 -8.92 14.59
CA PRO A 154 -19.31 -8.64 13.21
C PRO A 154 -20.54 -8.56 12.31
N GLY A 155 -20.67 -7.46 11.58
CA GLY A 155 -21.77 -7.20 10.66
C GLY A 155 -22.86 -6.29 11.23
N LYS A 156 -22.90 -6.04 12.53
CA LYS A 156 -23.85 -5.08 13.09
C LYS A 156 -23.34 -3.65 12.93
N THR A 157 -24.19 -2.70 12.59
CA THR A 157 -23.77 -1.30 12.53
C THR A 157 -23.46 -0.79 13.95
N CYS A 158 -22.24 -0.27 14.17
CA CYS A 158 -21.89 0.32 15.46
C CYS A 158 -22.55 1.70 15.59
N VAL A 159 -23.20 1.94 16.72
CA VAL A 159 -23.81 3.23 17.07
C VAL A 159 -23.18 3.71 18.37
N MET A 160 -22.60 4.91 18.36
CA MET A 160 -22.04 5.55 19.55
C MET A 160 -22.73 6.88 19.78
N ASP A 161 -23.18 7.13 21.01
CA ASP A 161 -23.85 8.37 21.41
C ASP A 161 -25.08 8.76 20.55
N GLY A 162 -25.72 7.77 19.93
CA GLY A 162 -26.88 7.96 19.06
C GLY A 162 -26.55 8.09 17.57
N ASP A 163 -25.27 8.21 17.22
CA ASP A 163 -24.81 8.36 15.85
C ASP A 163 -24.20 7.06 15.29
N ILE A 164 -24.60 6.72 14.06
CA ILE A 164 -24.07 5.57 13.33
C ILE A 164 -22.63 5.86 12.95
N GLN A 165 -21.72 5.00 13.41
CA GLN A 165 -20.32 5.12 13.07
C GLN A 165 -20.07 4.72 11.61
N PRO A 166 -19.22 5.46 10.88
CA PRO A 166 -18.78 5.06 9.55
C PRO A 166 -18.02 3.74 9.60
N TYR A 167 -18.12 2.94 8.54
CA TYR A 167 -17.51 1.62 8.46
C TYR A 167 -16.89 1.36 7.09
N LEU A 168 -15.94 0.41 7.04
CA LEU A 168 -15.28 0.01 5.81
C LEU A 168 -16.26 -0.70 4.86
N ARG A 169 -16.40 -0.18 3.64
CA ARG A 169 -17.06 -0.87 2.53
C ARG A 169 -16.24 -2.09 2.09
N PRO A 170 -16.82 -3.08 1.37
CA PRO A 170 -16.11 -4.30 0.95
C PRO A 170 -14.74 -4.06 0.31
N LEU A 171 -14.61 -3.06 -0.57
CA LEU A 171 -13.32 -2.68 -1.16
C LEU A 171 -12.28 -2.28 -0.10
N GLN A 172 -12.69 -1.42 0.84
CA GLN A 172 -11.81 -0.91 1.88
C GLN A 172 -11.47 -1.97 2.93
N GLN A 173 -12.36 -2.95 3.13
CA GLN A 173 -12.07 -4.12 3.96
C GLN A 173 -10.93 -4.97 3.36
N GLY A 174 -10.89 -5.14 2.03
CA GLY A 174 -9.76 -5.76 1.33
C GLY A 174 -8.44 -5.04 1.53
N ASN A 175 -8.47 -3.70 1.49
CA ASN A 175 -7.31 -2.86 1.80
C ASN A 175 -6.88 -2.94 3.27
N ALA A 176 -7.79 -3.33 4.16
CA ALA A 176 -7.53 -3.57 5.57
C ALA A 176 -7.13 -5.02 5.89
N GLY A 177 -6.93 -5.87 4.87
CA GLY A 177 -6.52 -7.27 5.05
C GLY A 177 -7.67 -8.26 5.25
N ILE A 178 -8.91 -7.89 4.94
CA ILE A 178 -10.06 -8.79 5.01
C ILE A 178 -10.30 -9.41 3.62
N ALA A 179 -10.11 -10.72 3.52
CA ALA A 179 -10.29 -11.45 2.26
C ALA A 179 -11.73 -11.36 1.75
N ALA A 180 -11.94 -11.52 0.44
CA ALA A 180 -13.25 -11.44 -0.20
C ALA A 180 -14.32 -12.28 0.54
N THR A 181 -13.95 -13.51 0.93
CA THR A 181 -14.84 -14.47 1.62
C THR A 181 -15.16 -14.11 3.06
N ASP A 182 -14.37 -13.23 3.67
CA ASP A 182 -14.46 -12.83 5.06
C ASP A 182 -14.97 -11.39 5.22
N VAL A 183 -15.33 -10.73 4.10
CA VAL A 183 -15.97 -9.41 4.12
C VAL A 183 -17.19 -9.42 5.02
N VAL A 184 -17.20 -8.47 5.95
CA VAL A 184 -18.25 -8.29 6.93
C VAL A 184 -19.27 -7.29 6.38
N CYS A 185 -20.49 -7.76 6.13
CA CYS A 185 -21.58 -6.91 5.66
C CYS A 185 -22.38 -6.33 6.83
N ALA A 186 -22.81 -5.08 6.68
CA ALA A 186 -23.72 -4.44 7.63
C ALA A 186 -25.05 -5.20 7.74
N GLU A 187 -25.75 -5.03 8.88
CA GLU A 187 -26.97 -5.75 9.21
C GLU A 187 -28.04 -5.57 8.12
N GLY A 188 -28.66 -6.67 7.70
CA GLY A 188 -29.64 -6.67 6.60
C GLY A 188 -29.04 -6.70 5.20
N LEU A 189 -27.70 -6.74 5.06
CA LEU A 189 -27.03 -6.95 3.78
C LEU A 189 -26.42 -8.36 3.68
N SER A 190 -26.52 -8.93 2.49
CA SER A 190 -25.92 -10.20 2.09
C SER A 190 -24.64 -9.96 1.29
N LEU A 191 -23.59 -10.73 1.58
CA LEU A 191 -22.39 -10.80 0.74
C LEU A 191 -22.68 -11.53 -0.58
N ILE A 192 -22.21 -10.95 -1.69
CA ILE A 192 -22.20 -11.54 -3.03
C ILE A 192 -20.86 -11.26 -3.71
N PHE A 193 -20.57 -12.02 -4.77
CA PHE A 193 -19.33 -11.95 -5.53
C PHE A 193 -19.63 -11.77 -7.01
N LYS A 194 -18.82 -10.97 -7.68
CA LYS A 194 -18.87 -10.84 -9.13
C LYS A 194 -18.21 -12.08 -9.76
N SER A 195 -18.88 -12.72 -10.71
CA SER A 195 -18.47 -14.07 -11.17
C SER A 195 -17.13 -14.12 -11.92
N ASN A 196 -16.69 -13.01 -12.50
CA ASN A 196 -15.48 -12.95 -13.34
C ASN A 196 -14.19 -12.68 -12.56
N ASP A 197 -14.27 -11.94 -11.45
CA ASP A 197 -13.08 -11.44 -10.74
C ASP A 197 -13.16 -11.68 -9.21
N GLY A 198 -14.28 -12.18 -8.69
CA GLY A 198 -14.43 -12.47 -7.26
C GLY A 198 -14.64 -11.25 -6.39
N SER A 199 -14.80 -10.06 -6.96
CA SER A 199 -15.00 -8.83 -6.20
C SER A 199 -16.22 -8.93 -5.28
N PRO A 200 -16.08 -8.67 -3.97
CA PRO A 200 -17.18 -8.75 -3.00
C PRO A 200 -18.06 -7.50 -3.04
N ALA A 201 -19.36 -7.68 -2.81
CA ALA A 201 -20.31 -6.61 -2.55
C ALA A 201 -21.32 -7.00 -1.46
N CYS A 202 -21.69 -6.04 -0.62
CA CYS A 202 -22.77 -6.19 0.35
C CYS A 202 -24.03 -5.55 -0.20
N VAL A 203 -25.08 -6.35 -0.40
CA VAL A 203 -26.33 -5.91 -1.04
C VAL A 203 -27.55 -6.40 -0.29
N SER A 204 -28.69 -5.73 -0.43
CA SER A 204 -29.94 -6.23 0.12
C SER A 204 -30.38 -7.53 -0.56
N ASP A 205 -31.20 -8.34 0.11
CA ASP A 205 -31.70 -9.60 -0.46
C ASP A 205 -32.50 -9.40 -1.77
N GLN A 206 -33.17 -8.26 -1.92
CA GLN A 206 -33.86 -7.92 -3.16
C GLN A 206 -32.88 -7.62 -4.31
N ALA A 207 -31.78 -6.91 -4.02
CA ALA A 207 -30.74 -6.60 -5.00
C ALA A 207 -29.95 -7.85 -5.40
N LYS A 208 -29.69 -8.74 -4.44
CA LYS A 208 -29.06 -10.06 -4.64
C LYS A 208 -29.76 -10.87 -5.74
N MET A 209 -31.10 -10.90 -5.75
CA MET A 209 -31.86 -11.61 -6.79
C MET A 209 -31.64 -11.02 -8.19
N LYS A 210 -31.63 -9.69 -8.31
CA LYS A 210 -31.43 -9.00 -9.60
C LYS A 210 -30.00 -9.11 -10.13
N LEU A 211 -29.02 -9.09 -9.24
CA LEU A 211 -27.61 -9.12 -9.61
C LEU A 211 -27.15 -10.51 -10.07
N LYS A 212 -27.83 -11.59 -9.64
CA LYS A 212 -27.59 -12.95 -10.16
C LYS A 212 -27.68 -13.02 -11.68
N GLU A 213 -28.66 -12.35 -12.28
CA GLU A 213 -28.85 -12.30 -13.73
C GLU A 213 -27.77 -11.48 -14.45
N ARG A 214 -26.98 -10.70 -13.71
CA ARG A 214 -25.91 -9.81 -14.23
C ARG A 214 -24.51 -10.35 -13.94
N GLY A 215 -24.38 -11.66 -13.74
CA GLY A 215 -23.09 -12.30 -13.49
C GLY A 215 -22.56 -12.10 -12.08
N TRP A 216 -23.43 -12.05 -11.08
CA TRP A 216 -23.06 -12.14 -9.66
C TRP A 216 -23.55 -13.46 -9.05
N GLN A 217 -22.93 -13.88 -7.96
CA GLN A 217 -23.27 -15.10 -7.26
C GLN A 217 -23.04 -14.99 -5.76
N THR A 218 -23.57 -15.95 -5.00
CA THR A 218 -23.52 -15.94 -3.54
C THR A 218 -22.33 -16.72 -2.97
N GLY A 219 -21.74 -17.59 -3.78
CA GLY A 219 -20.50 -18.28 -3.45
C GLY A 219 -19.33 -17.62 -4.16
N MET A 220 -18.15 -17.70 -3.56
CA MET A 220 -16.92 -17.25 -4.20
C MET A 220 -16.73 -18.00 -5.54
N PRO A 221 -16.48 -17.30 -6.67
CA PRO A 221 -16.12 -17.97 -7.91
C PRO A 221 -14.84 -18.78 -7.75
N ILE A 222 -14.79 -19.93 -8.43
CA ILE A 222 -13.51 -20.62 -8.64
C ILE A 222 -12.78 -19.84 -9.74
N LEU A 223 -11.76 -19.10 -9.35
CA LEU A 223 -10.90 -18.35 -10.26
C LEU A 223 -9.68 -19.20 -10.59
N ALA A 224 -9.49 -19.50 -11.87
CA ALA A 224 -8.35 -20.28 -12.33
C ALA A 224 -7.17 -19.34 -12.55
N CYS A 225 -6.28 -19.25 -11.55
CA CYS A 225 -5.00 -18.59 -11.71
C CYS A 225 -3.98 -19.51 -12.38
N THR A 226 -3.08 -18.91 -13.14
CA THR A 226 -1.92 -19.59 -13.72
C THR A 226 -0.96 -20.00 -12.59
N LEU A 227 -0.12 -21.03 -12.83
CA LEU A 227 0.73 -21.67 -11.81
C LEU A 227 2.15 -21.08 -11.74
N GLU A 228 2.40 -19.94 -12.37
CA GLU A 228 3.63 -19.20 -12.20
C GLU A 228 3.80 -18.77 -10.76
N TYR A 229 5.03 -18.95 -10.27
CA TYR A 229 5.42 -18.49 -8.94
C TYR A 229 6.06 -17.11 -9.06
N ALA A 230 5.29 -16.09 -8.70
CA ALA A 230 5.70 -14.69 -8.63
C ALA A 230 5.10 -14.14 -7.32
N PRO A 231 5.69 -14.50 -6.16
CA PRO A 231 5.02 -14.34 -4.88
C PRO A 231 4.70 -12.87 -4.59
N ILE A 232 3.60 -12.63 -3.88
CA ILE A 232 3.17 -11.29 -3.45
C ILE A 232 2.71 -11.38 -2.00
N CYS A 233 3.18 -10.47 -1.16
CA CYS A 233 2.75 -10.36 0.21
C CYS A 233 1.50 -9.48 0.28
N GLY A 234 0.41 -10.02 0.84
CA GLY A 234 -0.78 -9.25 1.12
C GLY A 234 -0.65 -8.42 2.40
N VAL A 235 -1.48 -7.37 2.52
CA VAL A 235 -1.60 -6.60 3.76
C VAL A 235 -2.11 -7.43 4.94
N ASP A 236 -2.69 -8.60 4.67
CA ASP A 236 -3.08 -9.62 5.65
C ASP A 236 -1.89 -10.46 6.17
N GLY A 237 -0.67 -10.21 5.68
CA GLY A 237 0.54 -10.93 6.05
C GLY A 237 0.64 -12.32 5.44
N LYS A 238 -0.18 -12.64 4.42
CA LYS A 238 -0.13 -13.91 3.70
C LYS A 238 0.58 -13.76 2.35
N THR A 239 1.46 -14.72 2.05
CA THR A 239 2.06 -14.86 0.72
C THR A 239 1.07 -15.49 -0.26
N TYR A 240 0.86 -14.83 -1.39
CA TYR A 240 0.12 -15.32 -2.54
C TYR A 240 1.09 -15.74 -3.64
N GLY A 241 0.79 -16.80 -4.38
CA GLY A 241 1.71 -17.34 -5.38
C GLY A 241 1.91 -16.45 -6.61
N ASN A 242 0.94 -15.58 -6.92
CA ASN A 242 0.99 -14.59 -8.00
C ASN A 242 -0.10 -13.52 -7.86
N LYS A 243 -0.08 -12.53 -8.76
CA LYS A 243 -1.02 -11.41 -8.82
C LYS A 243 -2.48 -11.85 -8.93
N CYS A 244 -2.77 -12.86 -9.75
CA CYS A 244 -4.12 -13.40 -9.84
C CYS A 244 -4.61 -13.96 -8.49
N MET A 245 -3.73 -14.65 -7.75
CA MET A 245 -4.10 -15.22 -6.45
C MET A 245 -4.40 -14.15 -5.40
N ILE A 246 -3.65 -13.05 -5.33
CA ILE A 246 -3.94 -11.98 -4.36
C ILE A 246 -5.21 -11.19 -4.77
N ASP A 247 -5.38 -10.89 -6.06
CA ASP A 247 -6.55 -10.17 -6.58
C ASP A 247 -7.83 -10.97 -6.39
N SER A 248 -7.79 -12.27 -6.66
CA SER A 248 -8.92 -13.18 -6.43
C SER A 248 -9.27 -13.30 -4.94
N ASN A 249 -8.35 -13.00 -4.02
CA ASN A 249 -8.65 -12.94 -2.59
C ASN A 249 -9.09 -11.55 -2.15
N HIS A 250 -9.10 -10.55 -3.04
CA HIS A 250 -9.48 -9.17 -2.76
C HIS A 250 -8.63 -8.56 -1.62
N ILE A 251 -7.34 -8.89 -1.60
CA ILE A 251 -6.38 -8.37 -0.62
C ILE A 251 -5.50 -7.33 -1.32
N ALA A 252 -5.26 -6.20 -0.66
CA ALA A 252 -4.30 -5.23 -1.17
C ALA A 252 -2.88 -5.81 -1.09
N THR A 253 -2.09 -5.55 -2.12
CA THR A 253 -0.65 -5.86 -2.10
C THR A 253 0.03 -5.01 -1.04
N LYS A 254 0.74 -5.66 -0.11
CA LYS A 254 1.69 -5.01 0.79
C LYS A 254 3.01 -4.78 0.09
N HIS A 255 3.57 -5.83 -0.52
CA HIS A 255 4.76 -5.76 -1.36
C HIS A 255 4.81 -6.98 -2.29
N VAL A 256 5.59 -6.89 -3.37
CA VAL A 256 5.94 -8.05 -4.19
C VAL A 256 6.98 -8.89 -3.44
N GLY A 257 6.93 -10.21 -3.54
CA GLY A 257 7.74 -11.16 -2.76
C GLY A 257 6.92 -11.95 -1.72
N GLU A 258 7.57 -12.87 -1.02
CA GLU A 258 6.91 -13.61 0.08
C GLU A 258 6.80 -12.74 1.34
N CYS A 259 5.74 -12.89 2.12
CA CYS A 259 5.66 -12.28 3.44
C CYS A 259 6.73 -12.87 4.37
N THR A 260 7.55 -12.00 4.96
CA THR A 260 8.51 -12.36 6.00
C THR A 260 7.92 -12.08 7.39
N ALA A 261 8.18 -12.98 8.33
CA ALA A 261 7.74 -12.79 9.72
C ALA A 261 8.58 -11.67 10.35
N MET A 262 7.93 -10.56 10.70
CA MET A 262 8.49 -9.40 11.39
C MET A 262 9.49 -8.58 10.55
N ILE A 263 9.01 -7.51 9.94
CA ILE A 263 9.74 -6.23 9.92
C ILE A 263 8.75 -5.12 10.31
N LYS A 264 8.64 -4.84 11.62
CA LYS A 264 8.54 -3.46 12.10
C LYS A 264 9.99 -2.98 12.17
N ASP A 265 10.49 -2.53 11.03
CA ASP A 265 11.71 -1.72 10.86
C ASP A 265 11.71 -1.27 9.39
N THR A 266 10.83 -0.35 9.02
CA THR A 266 10.77 0.27 7.68
C THR A 266 11.91 1.29 7.51
N LYS A 267 13.14 0.87 7.84
CA LYS A 267 14.33 1.65 7.51
C LYS A 267 14.75 1.31 6.10
N GLY A 268 14.65 2.27 5.20
CA GLY A 268 15.03 2.11 3.80
C GLY A 268 13.85 2.02 2.83
N VAL A 269 14.21 1.92 1.55
CA VAL A 269 13.27 1.73 0.44
C VAL A 269 12.71 0.32 0.41
N PHE A 270 11.51 0.16 -0.16
CA PHE A 270 10.97 -1.16 -0.49
C PHE A 270 11.82 -1.84 -1.57
N GLU A 271 11.95 -3.17 -1.53
CA GLU A 271 12.81 -3.92 -2.47
C GLU A 271 12.44 -3.66 -3.94
N ASN A 272 11.16 -3.56 -4.25
CA ASN A 272 10.66 -3.29 -5.60
C ASN A 272 10.93 -1.85 -6.07
N THR A 273 11.24 -0.93 -5.17
CA THR A 273 11.60 0.46 -5.54
C THR A 273 12.81 0.49 -6.46
N LEU A 274 13.76 -0.43 -6.30
CA LEU A 274 14.97 -0.51 -7.11
C LEU A 274 14.69 -0.90 -8.57
N GLU A 275 13.54 -1.52 -8.87
CA GLU A 275 13.15 -1.82 -10.26
C GLU A 275 12.94 -0.52 -11.06
N TYR A 276 12.47 0.54 -10.41
CA TYR A 276 12.26 1.86 -11.03
C TYR A 276 13.56 2.61 -11.37
N ALA A 277 14.72 2.07 -10.97
CA ALA A 277 16.01 2.57 -11.42
C ALA A 277 16.37 2.10 -12.84
N THR A 278 15.71 1.05 -13.34
CA THR A 278 16.01 0.46 -14.65
C THR A 278 14.79 0.39 -15.56
N HIS A 279 13.58 0.44 -15.01
CA HIS A 279 12.33 0.36 -15.75
C HIS A 279 11.40 1.50 -15.35
N SER A 280 11.04 2.34 -16.33
CA SER A 280 10.05 3.39 -16.08
C SER A 280 8.67 2.79 -15.78
N PRO A 281 7.90 3.38 -14.85
CA PRO A 281 6.55 2.93 -14.57
C PRO A 281 5.65 3.16 -15.79
N VAL A 282 4.65 2.29 -15.95
CA VAL A 282 3.58 2.50 -16.94
C VAL A 282 2.61 3.52 -16.38
N ILE A 283 2.55 4.69 -17.02
CA ILE A 283 1.59 5.74 -16.68
C ILE A 283 0.27 5.39 -17.37
N ASP A 284 -0.81 5.27 -16.59
CA ASP A 284 -2.16 5.12 -17.12
C ASP A 284 -2.52 6.37 -17.93
N GLU A 285 -2.86 6.22 -19.21
CA GLU A 285 -3.14 7.34 -20.12
C GLU A 285 -4.35 8.18 -19.69
N GLN A 286 -5.35 7.57 -19.04
CA GLN A 286 -6.56 8.28 -18.59
C GLN A 286 -6.27 9.10 -17.34
N LYS A 287 -5.43 8.56 -16.46
CA LYS A 287 -4.98 9.21 -15.22
C LYS A 287 -3.92 10.28 -15.50
N GLY A 288 -2.98 9.97 -16.38
CA GLY A 288 -1.88 10.82 -16.80
C GLY A 288 -0.84 11.09 -15.71
N TYR A 289 -0.78 10.27 -14.67
CA TYR A 289 0.27 10.22 -13.65
C TYR A 289 0.40 8.80 -13.07
N PHE A 290 1.56 8.51 -12.48
CA PHE A 290 1.85 7.31 -11.73
C PHE A 290 2.22 7.70 -10.30
N VAL A 291 1.65 7.01 -9.31
CA VAL A 291 1.97 7.21 -7.90
C VAL A 291 2.15 5.85 -7.23
N THR A 292 3.22 5.71 -6.45
CA THR A 292 3.46 4.51 -5.64
C THR A 292 4.20 4.89 -4.36
N GLU A 293 3.95 4.12 -3.31
CA GLU A 293 4.75 4.19 -2.10
C GLU A 293 6.10 3.50 -2.35
N ILE A 294 7.20 4.17 -2.01
CA ILE A 294 8.57 3.70 -2.25
C ILE A 294 9.36 3.42 -0.96
N ALA A 295 8.87 3.96 0.15
CA ALA A 295 9.23 3.65 1.53
C ALA A 295 8.05 4.05 2.42
N ASP A 296 8.05 3.66 3.69
CA ASP A 296 6.94 3.88 4.63
C ASP A 296 6.52 5.35 4.74
N GLY A 297 5.33 5.66 4.21
CA GLY A 297 4.80 7.01 4.14
C GLY A 297 5.57 7.96 3.20
N VAL A 298 6.34 7.43 2.25
CA VAL A 298 7.07 8.19 1.21
C VAL A 298 6.56 7.76 -0.17
N TYR A 299 5.93 8.69 -0.88
CA TYR A 299 5.30 8.42 -2.16
C TYR A 299 6.06 9.10 -3.29
N TRP A 300 6.36 8.33 -4.34
CA TRP A 300 6.91 8.82 -5.59
C TRP A 300 5.80 9.10 -6.58
N LEU A 301 5.80 10.31 -7.14
CA LEU A 301 4.84 10.79 -8.13
C LEU A 301 5.56 11.11 -9.43
N VAL A 302 5.09 10.53 -10.54
CA VAL A 302 5.60 10.77 -11.88
C VAL A 302 4.46 11.22 -12.80
N GLY A 303 4.68 12.28 -13.57
CA GLY A 303 3.70 12.76 -14.54
C GLY A 303 4.31 13.74 -15.53
N SER A 304 3.92 13.62 -16.80
CA SER A 304 4.30 14.55 -17.88
C SER A 304 5.82 14.79 -18.02
N GLY A 305 6.66 13.80 -17.68
CA GLY A 305 8.13 13.87 -17.76
C GLY A 305 8.82 14.48 -16.52
N TYR A 306 8.04 14.73 -15.47
CA TYR A 306 8.52 15.20 -14.16
C TYR A 306 8.30 14.12 -13.11
N GLN A 307 9.14 14.17 -12.08
CA GLN A 307 8.97 13.35 -10.90
C GLN A 307 9.15 14.18 -9.63
N THR A 308 8.43 13.83 -8.59
CA THR A 308 8.58 14.42 -7.26
C THR A 308 8.15 13.43 -6.18
N MET A 309 8.24 13.82 -4.90
CA MET A 309 7.74 13.03 -3.78
C MET A 309 6.81 13.83 -2.86
N PHE A 310 5.99 13.10 -2.12
CA PHE A 310 5.27 13.63 -0.96
C PHE A 310 5.29 12.60 0.17
N LEU A 311 5.14 13.09 1.40
CA LEU A 311 5.27 12.31 2.62
C LEU A 311 3.97 12.37 3.42
N THR A 312 3.49 11.24 3.91
CA THR A 312 2.45 11.18 4.95
C THR A 312 3.12 11.06 6.30
N THR A 313 2.73 11.91 7.25
CA THR A 313 3.44 12.05 8.54
C THR A 313 2.60 11.63 9.75
N GLY A 314 1.31 11.32 9.53
CA GLY A 314 0.32 11.14 10.59
C GLY A 314 -0.25 12.47 11.12
N GLU A 315 0.43 13.60 10.89
CA GLU A 315 -0.04 14.95 11.22
C GLU A 315 -0.50 15.73 9.97
N GLY A 316 -0.11 15.29 8.78
CA GLY A 316 -0.35 15.98 7.52
C GLY A 316 0.57 15.50 6.40
N VAL A 317 0.34 16.03 5.20
CA VAL A 317 1.15 15.75 4.01
C VAL A 317 2.20 16.84 3.81
N VAL A 318 3.46 16.41 3.67
CA VAL A 318 4.57 17.26 3.20
C VAL A 318 4.75 17.02 1.71
N VAL A 319 4.57 18.05 0.88
CA VAL A 319 4.83 17.97 -0.56
C VAL A 319 6.17 18.61 -0.90
N VAL A 320 6.90 18.04 -1.86
CA VAL A 320 8.13 18.63 -2.38
C VAL A 320 7.86 19.07 -3.82
N ASP A 321 8.18 20.31 -4.14
CA ASP A 321 7.87 20.93 -5.43
C ASP A 321 6.38 20.85 -5.83
N ALA A 322 6.05 21.49 -6.95
CA ALA A 322 4.73 21.53 -7.56
C ALA A 322 4.85 21.65 -9.09
N PRO A 323 5.33 20.62 -9.81
CA PRO A 323 5.63 20.76 -11.23
C PRO A 323 4.38 21.09 -12.03
N LYS A 324 4.43 22.20 -12.80
CA LYS A 324 3.27 22.69 -13.55
C LYS A 324 2.70 21.67 -14.55
N PRO A 325 3.53 20.85 -15.22
CA PRO A 325 3.02 19.79 -16.11
C PRO A 325 2.28 18.65 -15.40
N ILE A 326 2.46 18.47 -14.08
CA ILE A 326 1.65 17.58 -13.25
C ILE A 326 0.37 18.30 -12.82
N GLY A 327 0.50 19.51 -12.25
CA GLY A 327 -0.63 20.37 -11.88
C GLY A 327 -1.61 19.71 -10.89
N GLU A 328 -2.92 19.87 -11.12
CA GLU A 328 -3.99 19.36 -10.24
C GLU A 328 -3.93 17.84 -10.00
N LYS A 329 -3.34 17.08 -10.92
CA LYS A 329 -3.13 15.63 -10.77
C LYS A 329 -2.28 15.27 -9.56
N TYR A 330 -1.47 16.21 -9.04
CA TYR A 330 -0.75 16.01 -7.78
C TYR A 330 -1.75 15.81 -6.63
N LEU A 331 -2.80 16.63 -6.55
CA LEU A 331 -3.85 16.48 -5.54
C LEU A 331 -4.60 15.16 -5.70
N ASP A 332 -4.89 14.76 -6.95
CA ASP A 332 -5.50 13.46 -7.21
C ASP A 332 -4.62 12.32 -6.68
N ALA A 333 -3.30 12.38 -6.92
CA ALA A 333 -2.35 11.38 -6.45
C ALA A 333 -2.31 11.27 -4.92
N ILE A 334 -2.33 12.42 -4.22
CA ILE A 334 -2.37 12.47 -2.75
C ILE A 334 -3.70 11.88 -2.25
N ASN A 335 -4.82 12.28 -2.84
CA ASN A 335 -6.16 11.84 -2.44
C ASN A 335 -6.41 10.33 -2.65
N GLU A 336 -5.70 9.72 -3.60
CA GLU A 336 -5.74 8.27 -3.80
C GLU A 336 -5.14 7.51 -2.62
N VAL A 337 -4.06 8.01 -2.02
CA VAL A 337 -3.29 7.27 -1.01
C VAL A 337 -3.62 7.69 0.43
N THR A 338 -3.96 8.95 0.66
CA THR A 338 -4.22 9.48 2.01
C THR A 338 -5.46 10.37 2.08
N ALA A 339 -5.88 10.72 3.29
CA ALA A 339 -6.88 11.75 3.56
C ALA A 339 -6.33 12.85 4.48
N GLU A 340 -5.03 12.79 4.80
CA GLU A 340 -4.34 13.82 5.57
C GLU A 340 -4.34 15.16 4.80
N PRO A 341 -4.55 16.30 5.47
CA PRO A 341 -4.43 17.60 4.82
C PRO A 341 -2.97 17.89 4.48
N ILE A 342 -2.75 18.63 3.39
CA ILE A 342 -1.42 19.17 3.07
C ILE A 342 -1.09 20.26 4.09
N THR A 343 0.08 20.18 4.72
CA THR A 343 0.50 21.09 5.80
C THR A 343 1.81 21.79 5.52
N HIS A 344 2.65 21.22 4.64
CA HIS A 344 3.95 21.77 4.29
C HIS A 344 4.23 21.60 2.81
N MET A 345 4.90 22.60 2.21
CA MET A 345 5.43 22.56 0.86
C MET A 345 6.90 22.95 0.89
N ILE A 346 7.76 22.14 0.28
CA ILE A 346 9.20 22.37 0.20
C ILE A 346 9.56 22.72 -1.24
N TYR A 347 10.25 23.85 -1.44
CA TYR A 347 10.89 24.19 -2.70
C TYR A 347 12.28 23.56 -2.78
N SER A 348 12.55 22.78 -3.83
CA SER A 348 13.91 22.26 -4.09
C SER A 348 14.88 23.37 -4.53
N HIS A 349 14.36 24.32 -5.32
CA HIS A 349 14.97 25.56 -5.79
C HIS A 349 13.88 26.43 -6.44
N HIS A 350 14.23 27.56 -7.07
CA HIS A 350 13.22 28.54 -7.54
C HIS A 350 12.61 28.27 -8.92
N HIS A 351 13.15 27.38 -9.77
CA HIS A 351 12.72 27.31 -11.17
C HIS A 351 11.25 26.96 -11.33
N GLN A 352 10.61 27.58 -12.32
CA GLN A 352 9.16 27.59 -12.46
C GLN A 352 8.59 26.23 -12.88
N ASP A 353 9.35 25.41 -13.60
CA ASP A 353 8.92 24.10 -14.04
C ASP A 353 8.73 23.11 -12.86
N HIS A 354 9.45 23.32 -11.76
CA HIS A 354 9.26 22.59 -10.50
C HIS A 354 8.30 23.30 -9.54
N THR A 355 8.26 24.63 -9.51
CA THR A 355 7.53 25.37 -8.46
C THR A 355 6.21 25.99 -8.92
N GLY A 356 5.96 26.01 -10.22
CA GLY A 356 5.00 26.91 -10.88
C GLY A 356 3.52 26.55 -10.79
N ALA A 357 3.15 25.44 -10.16
CA ALA A 357 1.75 25.16 -9.79
C ALA A 357 1.45 25.38 -8.30
N ALA A 358 2.46 25.70 -7.47
CA ALA A 358 2.32 25.67 -6.01
C ALA A 358 1.16 26.53 -5.48
N GLY A 359 0.99 27.75 -5.98
CA GLY A 359 -0.10 28.65 -5.58
C GLY A 359 -1.43 28.39 -6.29
N GLU A 360 -1.44 27.54 -7.33
CA GLU A 360 -2.67 27.13 -8.01
C GLU A 360 -3.30 25.92 -7.31
N ILE A 361 -2.49 25.00 -6.77
CA ILE A 361 -2.96 23.69 -6.28
C ILE A 361 -2.86 23.51 -4.76
N PHE A 362 -1.97 24.20 -4.07
CA PHE A 362 -1.80 24.03 -2.62
C PHE A 362 -2.44 25.17 -1.82
N PRO A 363 -2.93 24.91 -0.59
CA PRO A 363 -3.57 25.95 0.21
C PRO A 363 -2.57 27.06 0.58
N GLU A 364 -3.03 28.31 0.62
CA GLU A 364 -2.17 29.45 0.95
C GLU A 364 -1.70 29.46 2.42
N ASP A 365 -2.43 28.79 3.31
CA ASP A 365 -2.22 28.79 4.77
C ASP A 365 -1.38 27.61 5.29
N ILE A 366 -0.55 27.02 4.44
CA ILE A 366 0.44 25.99 4.81
C ILE A 366 1.83 26.58 5.06
N THR A 367 2.75 25.77 5.58
CA THR A 367 4.16 26.16 5.72
C THR A 367 4.88 25.97 4.39
N TYR A 368 5.33 27.06 3.76
CA TYR A 368 6.17 27.04 2.57
C TYR A 368 7.63 27.18 2.96
N ILE A 369 8.47 26.23 2.55
CA ILE A 369 9.84 26.05 3.02
C ILE A 369 10.81 26.21 1.85
N ALA A 370 11.86 27.00 2.01
CA ALA A 370 12.93 27.13 1.03
C ALA A 370 14.27 27.47 1.69
N HIS A 371 15.36 27.16 0.99
CA HIS A 371 16.66 27.77 1.28
C HIS A 371 16.58 29.29 1.05
N LYS A 372 17.33 30.07 1.84
CA LYS A 372 17.38 31.54 1.78
C LYS A 372 17.62 32.09 0.38
N ASP A 373 18.59 31.54 -0.35
CA ASP A 373 18.89 32.01 -1.70
C ASP A 373 17.78 31.69 -2.70
N ALA A 374 17.13 30.54 -2.58
CA ALA A 374 15.97 30.20 -3.41
C ALA A 374 14.78 31.12 -3.07
N ALA A 375 14.57 31.46 -1.79
CA ALA A 375 13.55 32.41 -1.37
C ALA A 375 13.80 33.82 -1.93
N ASP A 376 15.05 34.29 -1.93
CA ASP A 376 15.42 35.59 -2.51
C ASP A 376 15.16 35.64 -4.04
N LEU A 377 15.41 34.53 -4.73
CA LEU A 377 15.10 34.40 -6.15
C LEU A 377 13.59 34.35 -6.40
N LEU A 378 12.80 33.62 -5.59
CA LEU A 378 11.33 33.64 -5.66
C LEU A 378 10.76 35.05 -5.46
N VAL A 379 11.32 35.82 -4.50
CA VAL A 379 10.95 37.23 -4.29
C VAL A 379 11.28 38.09 -5.52
N THR A 380 12.45 37.86 -6.13
CA THR A 380 12.90 38.59 -7.32
C THR A 380 12.03 38.26 -8.54
N ASP A 381 11.67 36.99 -8.71
CA ASP A 381 10.79 36.53 -9.77
C ASP A 381 9.38 37.13 -9.67
N ASN A 382 8.90 37.35 -8.44
CA ASN A 382 7.63 38.02 -8.13
C ASN A 382 6.43 37.44 -8.91
N ASP A 383 6.35 36.10 -8.94
CA ASP A 383 5.29 35.35 -9.61
C ASP A 383 4.16 35.02 -8.64
N PRO A 384 2.93 35.54 -8.85
CA PRO A 384 1.81 35.30 -7.94
C PRO A 384 1.37 33.83 -7.88
N ALA A 385 1.76 32.99 -8.86
CA ALA A 385 1.47 31.56 -8.83
C ALA A 385 2.43 30.77 -7.93
N ARG A 386 3.43 31.43 -7.33
CA ARG A 386 4.45 30.83 -6.47
C ARG A 386 4.44 31.51 -5.10
N PRO A 387 3.75 30.91 -4.10
CA PRO A 387 3.67 31.46 -2.76
C PRO A 387 5.04 31.70 -2.13
N MET A 388 5.16 32.78 -1.38
CA MET A 388 6.43 33.12 -0.73
C MET A 388 6.70 32.17 0.44
N PRO A 389 7.93 31.64 0.58
CA PRO A 389 8.32 30.84 1.73
C PRO A 389 8.12 31.59 3.04
N ASN A 390 7.47 30.94 4.01
CA ASN A 390 7.27 31.48 5.36
C ASN A 390 8.18 30.79 6.41
N LEU A 391 8.82 29.68 6.04
CA LEU A 391 9.94 29.08 6.75
C LEU A 391 11.18 29.12 5.85
N ILE A 392 12.09 30.04 6.14
CA ILE A 392 13.33 30.22 5.37
C ILE A 392 14.48 29.61 6.17
N LEU A 393 15.21 28.71 5.54
CA LEU A 393 16.36 28.01 6.12
C LEU A 393 17.68 28.56 5.54
N GLU A 394 18.71 28.66 6.38
CA GLU A 394 20.02 29.22 6.02
C GLU A 394 21.15 28.24 6.33
N GLY A 395 22.26 28.38 5.62
CA GLY A 395 23.49 27.61 5.85
C GLY A 395 23.48 26.23 5.21
N ASP A 396 24.53 25.46 5.51
CA ASP A 396 24.84 24.24 4.76
C ASP A 396 24.01 23.02 5.18
N PHE A 397 23.43 23.03 6.37
CA PHE A 397 22.65 21.93 6.92
C PHE A 397 21.49 22.41 7.77
N ASN A 398 20.31 21.86 7.54
CA ASN A 398 19.14 22.00 8.39
C ASN A 398 18.41 20.65 8.52
N ALA A 399 17.64 20.49 9.59
CA ALA A 399 16.75 19.35 9.77
C ALA A 399 15.39 19.81 10.28
N LEU A 400 14.33 19.16 9.79
CA LEU A 400 12.95 19.41 10.17
C LEU A 400 12.27 18.09 10.52
N GLU A 401 11.53 18.10 11.62
CA GLU A 401 10.65 17.00 12.02
C GLU A 401 9.20 17.41 11.76
N VAL A 402 8.46 16.59 11.01
CA VAL A 402 7.02 16.74 10.79
C VAL A 402 6.37 15.39 11.07
N GLY A 403 5.52 15.31 12.10
CA GLY A 403 4.97 14.03 12.58
C GLY A 403 6.06 12.99 12.85
N ASP A 404 6.00 11.86 12.15
CA ASP A 404 6.98 10.77 12.23
C ASP A 404 8.15 10.88 11.22
N LYS A 405 8.23 11.95 10.42
CA LYS A 405 9.25 12.12 9.37
C LYS A 405 10.33 13.13 9.77
N THR A 406 11.58 12.69 9.66
CA THR A 406 12.77 13.54 9.68
C THR A 406 13.21 13.87 8.25
N ILE A 407 13.34 15.16 7.96
CA ILE A 407 13.77 15.69 6.65
C ILE A 407 15.03 16.52 6.87
N GLU A 408 16.11 16.14 6.21
CA GLU A 408 17.37 16.90 6.22
C GLU A 408 17.52 17.70 4.92
N PHE A 409 18.14 18.85 5.03
CA PHE A 409 18.42 19.76 3.92
C PHE A 409 19.91 20.05 3.90
N HIS A 410 20.56 19.79 2.77
CA HIS A 410 22.00 19.97 2.61
C HIS A 410 22.28 20.89 1.42
N ASN A 411 22.91 22.04 1.67
CA ASN A 411 23.43 22.88 0.59
C ASN A 411 24.77 22.28 0.14
N ILE A 412 24.79 21.74 -1.08
CA ILE A 412 25.99 21.11 -1.65
C ILE A 412 26.67 21.98 -2.72
N GLY A 413 26.22 23.23 -2.86
CA GLY A 413 26.73 24.22 -3.82
C GLY A 413 25.73 24.56 -4.92
N ASP A 414 25.95 25.73 -5.53
CA ASP A 414 25.11 26.30 -6.59
C ASP A 414 25.44 25.71 -7.98
N PHE A 415 25.42 24.38 -8.11
CA PHE A 415 25.77 23.70 -9.37
C PHE A 415 24.76 23.95 -10.50
N HIS A 416 23.55 24.39 -10.19
CA HIS A 416 22.48 24.64 -11.17
C HIS A 416 21.80 25.98 -10.93
N SER A 417 21.33 26.19 -9.70
CA SER A 417 20.70 27.46 -9.28
C SER A 417 21.05 27.75 -7.82
N LYS A 418 20.97 29.02 -7.43
CA LYS A 418 21.28 29.39 -6.04
C LYS A 418 20.23 28.86 -5.08
N GLY A 419 20.70 28.28 -3.98
CA GLY A 419 19.82 27.68 -2.97
C GLY A 419 19.17 26.38 -3.42
N ASN A 420 19.72 25.73 -4.45
CA ASN A 420 19.39 24.35 -4.78
C ASN A 420 20.03 23.42 -3.73
N TRP A 421 19.20 22.65 -3.03
CA TRP A 421 19.66 21.77 -1.95
C TRP A 421 19.30 20.31 -2.20
N LEU A 422 20.07 19.42 -1.57
CA LEU A 422 19.73 18.02 -1.40
C LEU A 422 18.73 17.91 -0.24
N ILE A 423 17.55 17.37 -0.53
CA ILE A 423 16.55 17.00 0.47
C ILE A 423 16.74 15.50 0.76
N LEU A 424 17.00 15.13 2.00
CA LEU A 424 17.33 13.76 2.40
C LEU A 424 16.37 13.25 3.47
N LEU A 425 15.89 12.03 3.28
CA LEU A 425 15.11 11.26 4.25
C LEU A 425 16.01 10.17 4.84
N PRO A 426 16.79 10.46 5.90
CA PRO A 426 17.85 9.57 6.38
C PRO A 426 17.32 8.21 6.84
N GLN A 427 16.12 8.16 7.44
CA GLN A 427 15.50 6.91 7.88
C GLN A 427 15.12 5.99 6.71
N HIS A 428 14.78 6.58 5.56
CA HIS A 428 14.29 5.89 4.37
C HIS A 428 15.38 5.68 3.31
N LYS A 429 16.55 6.28 3.48
CA LYS A 429 17.64 6.28 2.50
C LYS A 429 17.18 6.79 1.12
N ILE A 430 16.37 7.84 1.13
CA ILE A 430 15.86 8.50 -0.09
C ILE A 430 16.41 9.92 -0.13
N GLY A 431 17.02 10.30 -1.25
CA GLY A 431 17.37 11.68 -1.55
C GLY A 431 16.47 12.27 -2.63
N MET A 432 16.38 13.59 -2.68
CA MET A 432 15.90 14.35 -3.83
C MET A 432 16.86 15.52 -4.08
N LEU A 433 17.47 15.51 -5.25
CA LEU A 433 18.33 16.59 -5.73
C LEU A 433 17.95 16.90 -7.17
N VAL A 434 17.27 18.03 -7.34
CA VAL A 434 16.66 18.41 -8.61
C VAL A 434 17.70 19.05 -9.53
N ASP A 435 17.61 18.74 -10.82
CA ASP A 435 18.32 19.38 -11.94
C ASP A 435 19.86 19.24 -11.98
N LEU A 436 20.45 18.38 -11.15
CA LEU A 436 21.86 18.00 -11.34
C LEU A 436 22.05 17.14 -12.60
N PHE A 437 21.27 16.07 -12.76
CA PHE A 437 21.43 15.15 -13.89
C PHE A 437 20.15 14.35 -14.19
N ARG A 438 20.18 13.58 -15.29
CA ARG A 438 19.09 12.67 -15.69
C ARG A 438 19.55 11.22 -15.64
N PRO A 439 18.87 10.33 -14.90
CA PRO A 439 19.27 8.92 -14.83
C PRO A 439 19.16 8.22 -16.18
N ALA A 440 20.19 7.45 -16.55
CA ALA A 440 20.31 6.68 -17.79
C ALA A 440 20.20 7.50 -19.09
N GLU A 441 20.26 8.83 -19.02
CA GLU A 441 20.23 9.75 -20.16
C GLU A 441 21.42 10.71 -20.10
N SER A 442 21.74 11.35 -21.23
CA SER A 442 22.64 12.50 -21.21
C SER A 442 22.02 13.65 -20.39
N PRO A 443 22.84 14.50 -19.73
CA PRO A 443 22.35 15.66 -19.01
C PRO A 443 21.45 16.56 -19.86
N TYR A 444 20.62 17.38 -19.21
CA TYR A 444 19.94 18.46 -19.92
C TYR A 444 20.96 19.45 -20.49
N ARG A 445 20.56 20.19 -21.54
CA ARG A 445 21.34 21.20 -22.26
C ARG A 445 22.47 21.81 -21.43
N ALA A 446 23.71 21.71 -21.92
CA ALA A 446 24.88 22.31 -21.28
C ALA A 446 25.00 21.95 -19.78
N PHE A 447 24.77 20.69 -19.43
CA PHE A 447 24.88 20.16 -18.06
C PHE A 447 23.93 20.86 -17.09
N GLY A 448 22.65 20.96 -17.48
CA GLY A 448 21.65 21.69 -16.71
C GLY A 448 21.87 23.21 -16.73
N VAL A 449 22.51 23.73 -17.78
CA VAL A 449 22.89 25.16 -17.88
C VAL A 449 23.69 25.61 -16.64
N THR A 450 24.60 24.74 -16.19
CA THR A 450 25.38 25.00 -14.98
C THR A 450 26.19 26.30 -15.09
N PRO A 451 26.23 27.14 -14.04
CA PRO A 451 27.05 28.34 -14.02
C PRO A 451 28.54 28.03 -13.80
N ASP A 452 28.88 26.82 -13.33
CA ASP A 452 30.24 26.43 -12.93
C ASP A 452 30.46 24.93 -13.19
N ILE A 453 31.25 24.65 -14.23
CA ILE A 453 31.55 23.29 -14.69
C ILE A 453 32.38 22.50 -13.66
N GLU A 454 33.30 23.14 -12.94
CA GLU A 454 34.09 22.45 -11.90
C GLU A 454 33.20 22.10 -10.71
N LEU A 455 32.33 23.02 -10.30
CA LEU A 455 31.36 22.77 -9.24
C LEU A 455 30.37 21.66 -9.64
N TYR A 456 29.89 21.65 -10.88
CA TYR A 456 29.03 20.58 -11.39
C TYR A 456 29.70 19.20 -11.26
N LEU A 457 30.96 19.07 -11.70
CA LEU A 457 31.71 17.80 -11.60
C LEU A 457 31.97 17.38 -10.15
N THR A 458 32.35 18.31 -9.28
CA THR A 458 32.62 18.03 -7.87
C THR A 458 31.36 17.74 -7.06
N SER A 459 30.20 18.29 -7.46
CA SER A 459 28.91 18.01 -6.84
C SER A 459 28.52 16.53 -6.91
N HIS A 460 28.94 15.82 -7.96
CA HIS A 460 28.75 14.36 -8.06
C HIS A 460 29.53 13.62 -6.97
N ASP A 461 30.77 14.04 -6.68
CA ASP A 461 31.59 13.42 -5.63
C ASP A 461 30.99 13.68 -4.25
N VAL A 462 30.55 14.91 -3.99
CA VAL A 462 29.89 15.29 -2.74
C VAL A 462 28.61 14.48 -2.56
N LEU A 463 27.77 14.39 -3.59
CA LEU A 463 26.52 13.63 -3.56
C LEU A 463 26.77 12.13 -3.26
N MET A 464 27.83 11.54 -3.79
CA MET A 464 28.18 10.13 -3.54
C MET A 464 28.51 9.82 -2.07
N THR A 465 28.85 10.84 -1.26
CA THR A 465 29.16 10.67 0.17
C THR A 465 27.92 10.48 1.05
N PHE A 466 26.74 10.87 0.58
CA PHE A 466 25.49 10.73 1.33
C PHE A 466 24.98 9.28 1.34
N ASP A 467 24.29 8.90 2.41
CA ASP A 467 23.68 7.56 2.58
C ASP A 467 22.24 7.55 2.07
N PHE A 468 22.09 7.29 0.77
CA PHE A 468 20.81 7.00 0.14
C PHE A 468 20.95 5.80 -0.81
N ASP A 469 19.85 5.07 -1.00
CA ASP A 469 19.73 3.96 -1.94
C ASP A 469 19.14 4.44 -3.28
N VAL A 470 18.19 5.38 -3.23
CA VAL A 470 17.57 5.99 -4.41
C VAL A 470 17.55 7.52 -4.32
N LEU A 471 17.57 8.17 -5.48
CA LEU A 471 17.57 9.61 -5.63
C LEU A 471 16.53 10.05 -6.67
N LEU A 472 15.66 10.99 -6.30
CA LEU A 472 14.77 11.68 -7.24
C LEU A 472 15.50 12.88 -7.84
N THR A 473 15.42 13.03 -9.16
CA THR A 473 16.17 14.08 -9.90
C THR A 473 15.29 15.21 -10.45
N GLY A 474 13.98 15.18 -10.16
CA GLY A 474 12.99 16.16 -10.63
C GLY A 474 12.46 15.90 -12.05
N HIS A 475 13.25 15.26 -12.91
CA HIS A 475 12.87 14.91 -14.28
C HIS A 475 13.02 13.43 -14.59
N THR A 476 12.48 13.04 -15.74
CA THR A 476 12.40 11.65 -16.23
C THR A 476 11.47 10.78 -15.39
N ASN A 477 11.34 9.52 -15.80
CA ASN A 477 10.47 8.53 -15.17
C ASN A 477 11.31 7.41 -14.53
N LEU A 478 12.54 7.70 -14.12
CA LEU A 478 13.43 6.75 -13.43
C LEU A 478 13.90 7.32 -12.10
N LEU A 479 14.00 6.45 -11.10
CA LEU A 479 14.76 6.76 -9.89
C LEU A 479 16.25 6.62 -10.19
N ALA A 480 17.08 7.50 -9.63
CA ALA A 480 18.51 7.41 -9.77
C ALA A 480 19.14 6.58 -8.64
N THR A 481 20.32 6.03 -8.92
CA THR A 481 21.17 5.28 -7.98
C THR A 481 22.59 5.84 -8.03
N LYS A 482 23.47 5.37 -7.14
CA LYS A 482 24.89 5.74 -7.17
C LYS A 482 25.59 5.41 -8.49
N ASP A 483 25.17 4.34 -9.16
CA ASP A 483 25.71 3.98 -10.49
C ASP A 483 25.34 5.03 -11.56
N HIS A 484 24.13 5.58 -11.49
CA HIS A 484 23.71 6.66 -12.39
C HIS A 484 24.52 7.95 -12.17
N ILE A 485 24.83 8.29 -10.91
CA ILE A 485 25.67 9.45 -10.57
C ILE A 485 27.09 9.25 -11.12
N ALA A 486 27.68 8.07 -10.91
CA ALA A 486 28.99 7.73 -11.44
C ALA A 486 29.02 7.80 -12.97
N THR A 487 28.01 7.24 -13.63
CA THR A 487 27.88 7.27 -15.09
C THR A 487 27.76 8.69 -15.63
N ASN A 488 26.95 9.55 -14.99
CA ASN A 488 26.79 10.94 -15.42
C ASN A 488 28.10 11.73 -15.28
N LYS A 489 28.83 11.52 -14.19
CA LYS A 489 30.15 12.12 -13.99
C LYS A 489 31.15 11.66 -15.04
N GLU A 490 31.21 10.36 -15.31
CA GLU A 490 32.10 9.78 -16.33
C GLU A 490 31.79 10.33 -17.73
N PHE A 491 30.50 10.46 -18.06
CA PHE A 491 30.06 11.10 -19.30
C PHE A 491 30.54 12.56 -19.38
N THR A 492 30.30 13.34 -18.34
CA THR A 492 30.69 14.76 -18.29
C THR A 492 32.21 14.93 -18.42
N GLN A 493 33.00 14.08 -17.75
CA GLN A 493 34.45 14.08 -17.87
C GLN A 493 34.90 13.68 -19.28
N SER A 494 34.24 12.70 -19.90
CA SER A 494 34.53 12.31 -21.29
C SER A 494 34.31 13.48 -22.26
N VAL A 495 33.24 14.26 -22.08
CA VAL A 495 32.98 15.45 -22.91
C VAL A 495 34.11 16.47 -22.71
N MET A 496 34.54 16.71 -21.47
CA MET A 496 35.65 17.62 -21.16
C MET A 496 36.97 17.17 -21.82
N ASP A 497 37.30 15.88 -21.73
CA ASP A 497 38.52 15.31 -22.30
C ASP A 497 38.50 15.36 -23.85
N ASN A 498 37.35 15.09 -24.45
CA ASN A 498 37.14 15.17 -25.90
C ASN A 498 37.20 16.63 -26.39
N ALA A 499 36.59 17.57 -25.66
CA ALA A 499 36.67 19.01 -25.93
C ALA A 499 38.12 19.51 -25.88
N LYS A 500 38.88 19.12 -24.85
CA LYS A 500 40.30 19.45 -24.73
C LYS A 500 41.11 18.89 -25.89
N THR A 501 40.91 17.62 -26.25
CA THR A 501 41.58 16.98 -27.37
C THR A 501 41.26 17.68 -28.71
N ALA A 502 40.01 18.09 -28.89
CA ALA A 502 39.58 18.82 -30.07
C ALA A 502 40.26 20.19 -30.17
N LEU A 503 40.36 20.93 -29.07
CA LEU A 503 41.10 22.20 -29.01
C LEU A 503 42.60 22.01 -29.30
N ASP A 504 43.22 21.00 -28.68
CA ASP A 504 44.65 20.70 -28.84
C ASP A 504 45.00 20.24 -30.27
N SER A 505 44.01 19.76 -31.05
CA SER A 505 44.21 19.33 -32.44
C SER A 505 44.52 20.50 -33.40
N GLY A 506 44.06 21.70 -33.08
CA GLY A 506 44.19 22.89 -33.93
C GLY A 506 43.33 22.89 -35.20
N GLU A 507 42.35 21.99 -35.29
CA GLU A 507 41.37 21.94 -36.38
C GLU A 507 40.40 23.14 -36.36
N GLU A 508 39.78 23.45 -37.51
CA GLU A 508 38.96 24.65 -37.68
C GLU A 508 37.64 24.62 -36.87
N ASP A 509 37.10 23.42 -36.62
CA ASP A 509 35.86 23.24 -35.83
C ASP A 509 36.06 22.21 -34.69
N PRO A 510 36.56 22.63 -33.52
CA PRO A 510 36.71 21.75 -32.37
C PRO A 510 35.37 21.29 -31.78
N PHE A 511 34.28 22.01 -32.02
CA PHE A 511 32.94 21.66 -31.51
C PHE A 511 32.38 20.43 -32.22
N GLU A 512 32.52 20.38 -33.55
CA GLU A 512 32.11 19.23 -34.36
C GLU A 512 32.91 17.97 -33.97
N ILE A 513 34.22 18.10 -33.78
CA ILE A 513 35.09 16.98 -33.36
C ILE A 513 34.67 16.45 -31.99
N CYS A 514 34.54 17.32 -30.99
CA CYS A 514 34.09 16.94 -29.66
C CYS A 514 32.74 16.20 -29.71
N THR A 515 31.80 16.71 -30.51
CA THR A 515 30.44 16.17 -30.63
C THR A 515 30.48 14.76 -31.22
N ILE A 516 31.13 14.58 -32.37
CA ILE A 516 31.19 13.29 -33.08
C ILE A 516 31.92 12.25 -32.23
N THR A 517 33.07 12.61 -31.64
CA THR A 517 33.85 11.69 -30.81
C THR A 517 33.07 11.25 -29.57
N THR A 518 32.37 12.18 -28.91
CA THR A 518 31.61 11.84 -27.70
C THR A 518 30.41 10.95 -28.02
N ILE A 519 29.67 11.22 -29.11
CA ILE A 519 28.57 10.35 -29.57
C ILE A 519 29.10 8.94 -29.82
N GLN A 520 30.19 8.79 -30.58
CA GLN A 520 30.78 7.48 -30.86
C GLN A 520 31.21 6.72 -29.60
N GLN A 521 31.70 7.42 -28.58
CA GLN A 521 32.14 6.82 -27.32
C GLN A 521 30.97 6.33 -26.44
N TRP A 522 29.83 7.02 -26.52
CA TRP A 522 28.68 6.83 -25.63
C TRP A 522 27.43 6.24 -26.32
N GLU A 523 27.51 5.95 -27.61
CA GLU A 523 26.42 5.35 -28.38
C GLU A 523 25.92 4.06 -27.70
N GLY A 524 24.60 4.00 -27.48
CA GLY A 524 23.94 2.86 -26.83
C GLY A 524 24.14 2.75 -25.32
N LYS A 525 24.89 3.66 -24.67
CA LYS A 525 25.07 3.67 -23.21
C LYS A 525 24.12 4.60 -22.48
N LEU A 526 23.69 5.68 -23.12
CA LEU A 526 22.76 6.68 -22.57
C LEU A 526 21.63 6.96 -23.54
N GLY A 527 20.43 7.17 -23.00
CA GLY A 527 19.30 7.72 -23.73
C GLY A 527 19.51 9.21 -24.07
N ASN A 528 18.81 9.68 -25.10
CA ASN A 528 18.80 11.10 -25.51
C ASN A 528 20.17 11.73 -25.81
N LEU A 529 21.19 10.91 -26.06
CA LEU A 529 22.59 11.31 -26.22
C LEU A 529 22.78 12.47 -27.22
N ASP A 530 22.18 12.37 -28.39
CA ASP A 530 22.46 13.31 -29.50
C ASP A 530 21.75 14.67 -29.31
N VAL A 531 20.74 14.74 -28.45
CA VAL A 531 19.81 15.88 -28.38
C VAL A 531 20.53 17.17 -27.96
N PHE A 532 21.48 17.07 -27.02
CA PHE A 532 22.18 18.23 -26.44
C PHE A 532 23.70 18.14 -26.58
N MET A 533 24.23 17.20 -27.37
CA MET A 533 25.67 16.99 -27.44
C MET A 533 26.44 18.22 -27.93
N VAL A 534 25.89 18.93 -28.91
CA VAL A 534 26.48 20.19 -29.40
C VAL A 534 26.53 21.23 -28.28
N ASP A 535 25.46 21.36 -27.50
CA ASP A 535 25.40 22.29 -26.37
C ASP A 535 26.42 21.92 -25.27
N HIS A 536 26.59 20.62 -24.99
CA HIS A 536 27.59 20.13 -24.03
C HIS A 536 29.03 20.44 -24.45
N CYS A 537 29.38 20.13 -25.70
CA CYS A 537 30.70 20.43 -26.23
C CYS A 537 30.96 21.93 -26.31
N ASN A 538 29.95 22.73 -26.66
CA ASN A 538 30.05 24.18 -26.67
C ASN A 538 30.33 24.76 -25.27
N ALA A 539 29.61 24.28 -24.26
CA ALA A 539 29.85 24.69 -22.87
C ALA A 539 31.26 24.32 -22.40
N MET A 540 31.73 23.10 -22.70
CA MET A 540 33.06 22.64 -22.30
C MET A 540 34.19 23.38 -23.01
N ILE A 541 34.08 23.63 -24.32
CA ILE A 541 35.07 24.40 -25.07
C ILE A 541 35.13 25.85 -24.54
N THR A 542 33.98 26.50 -24.39
CA THR A 542 33.91 27.86 -23.83
C THR A 542 34.55 27.93 -22.45
N TYR A 543 34.28 26.93 -21.60
CA TYR A 543 34.89 26.81 -20.29
C TYR A 543 36.42 26.68 -20.39
N LEU A 544 36.93 25.74 -21.20
CA LEU A 544 38.36 25.49 -21.36
C LEU A 544 39.12 26.69 -21.94
N GLU A 545 38.53 27.43 -22.88
CA GLU A 545 39.13 28.65 -23.44
C GLU A 545 39.15 29.83 -22.44
N SER A 546 38.31 29.78 -21.40
CA SER A 546 38.27 30.80 -20.35
C SER A 546 39.29 30.59 -19.22
N GLN A 547 39.90 29.39 -19.15
CA GLN A 547 40.98 29.04 -18.21
C GLN A 547 42.34 29.47 -18.77
#